data_AF-A0A4C1X716-F1
#
_entry.id   AF-A0A4C1X716-F1
#
_cell.length_a   1.000
_cell.length_b   1.000
_cell.length_c   1.000
_cell.angle_alpha   90.00
_cell.angle_beta   90.00
_cell.angle_gamma   90.00
#
_symmetry.space_group_name_H-M   'P 1'
#
loop_
_entity.id
_entity.type
_entity.pdbx_description
1 polymer ?
#
loop_
_entity_poly.entity_id
_entity_poly.type
_entity_poly.pdbx_seq_one_letter_code
_entity_poly.pdbx_strand_id
1 'polypeptide(L)'
;MDIDPSSAPTSRANDAKPSPAAVQQTQTTSTASVESTRNPVSASTQAVTAKTAPRTGAKPTAPPRPKLPPPIFLRKGANFLQISADCTRLRINYSKAVRTADDGIKIHCPDVETFRSLNKYLVDFKVQFHTYALEEERKLKAVIRGIPTDFPVDEIQADLCGQGFPVHSVHRLCRRDGSPLWLVLAVLPRTEEAKNIFNNLNMVCGLSGIRVEAPHKKGGPGQCHRCQLYGHAAANCHADPRCVKCLVPHWTRECPRTRLIPIGLKVGP
;
A
#
# COMPACT_ATOMS: atom_id res chain seq x y z
N MET A 1 -2.48 -13.05 66.01
CA MET A 1 -1.04 -13.37 66.08
C MET A 1 -0.44 -13.20 64.68
N ASP A 2 0.35 -12.18 64.34
CA ASP A 2 0.59 -10.88 64.99
C ASP A 2 1.10 -9.85 63.97
N ILE A 3 0.65 -8.60 64.13
CA ILE A 3 1.39 -7.33 63.95
C ILE A 3 2.00 -6.99 62.57
N ASP A 4 1.32 -6.06 61.89
CA ASP A 4 1.85 -5.03 60.95
C ASP A 4 2.47 -3.87 61.79
N PRO A 5 3.44 -3.04 61.33
CA PRO A 5 3.03 -1.78 60.68
C PRO A 5 4.05 -1.03 59.76
N SER A 6 3.51 -0.24 58.80
CA SER A 6 3.99 1.12 58.39
C SER A 6 5.33 1.20 57.60
N SER A 7 5.62 2.19 56.73
CA SER A 7 5.14 3.57 56.64
C SER A 7 5.20 4.18 55.22
N ALA A 8 4.31 5.14 54.94
CA ALA A 8 4.58 6.29 54.05
C ALA A 8 4.87 7.54 54.93
N PRO A 9 5.33 8.71 54.40
CA PRO A 9 4.35 9.68 53.87
C PRO A 9 4.86 10.74 52.83
N THR A 10 3.90 11.47 52.25
CA THR A 10 3.93 12.90 51.80
C THR A 10 5.03 13.40 50.84
N SER A 11 4.79 13.89 49.60
CA SER A 11 3.86 14.92 49.05
C SER A 11 4.49 16.31 48.87
N ARG A 12 4.32 16.92 47.67
CA ARG A 12 3.99 18.36 47.54
C ARG A 12 3.48 18.69 46.13
N ALA A 13 2.38 19.43 46.07
CA ALA A 13 1.88 20.09 44.87
C ALA A 13 2.55 21.46 44.69
N ASN A 14 2.33 22.09 43.53
CA ASN A 14 2.43 23.53 43.35
C ASN A 14 1.54 23.98 42.17
N ASP A 15 0.37 24.54 42.49
CA ASP A 15 -0.35 25.46 41.62
C ASP A 15 0.31 26.85 41.66
N ALA A 16 0.39 27.54 40.53
CA ALA A 16 0.72 28.97 40.50
C ALA A 16 0.18 29.69 39.25
N LYS A 17 -0.79 30.58 39.47
CA LYS A 17 -1.12 31.73 38.62
C LYS A 17 -1.52 32.89 39.56
N PRO A 18 -1.14 34.15 39.26
CA PRO A 18 -2.10 35.04 38.61
C PRO A 18 -1.48 36.02 37.55
N SER A 19 -2.38 36.80 36.94
CA SER A 19 -2.25 37.80 35.85
C SER A 19 -1.56 39.14 36.29
N PRO A 20 -1.59 40.32 35.59
CA PRO A 20 -2.39 40.77 34.41
C PRO A 20 -1.70 41.75 33.38
N ALA A 21 -2.55 42.35 32.52
CA ALA A 21 -2.33 43.48 31.57
C ALA A 21 -1.72 43.12 30.17
N ALA A 22 -2.10 43.74 29.04
CA ALA A 22 -3.09 44.81 28.77
C ALA A 22 -3.79 44.71 27.37
N VAL A 23 -4.96 45.35 27.35
CA VAL A 23 -5.88 45.81 26.28
C VAL A 23 -5.27 46.19 24.90
N GLN A 24 -5.89 45.74 23.79
CA GLN A 24 -6.52 46.62 22.78
C GLN A 24 -7.41 45.87 21.75
N GLN A 25 -8.50 46.54 21.34
CA GLN A 25 -9.41 46.13 20.26
C GLN A 25 -9.14 46.99 19.01
N THR A 26 -9.43 46.48 17.81
CA THR A 26 -10.16 47.27 16.78
C THR A 26 -10.78 46.37 15.72
N GLN A 27 -11.80 46.89 15.03
CA GLN A 27 -12.68 46.17 14.09
C GLN A 27 -12.39 46.55 12.62
N THR A 28 -12.91 45.75 11.68
CA THR A 28 -13.46 46.12 10.35
C THR A 28 -12.69 47.08 9.41
N THR A 29 -12.56 46.70 8.13
CA THR A 29 -13.41 47.24 7.04
C THR A 29 -13.12 46.57 5.69
N SER A 30 -14.06 46.76 4.74
CA SER A 30 -14.09 46.16 3.40
C SER A 30 -14.09 47.24 2.32
N THR A 31 -13.37 47.03 1.21
CA THR A 31 -13.55 47.62 -0.16
C THR A 31 -12.44 47.02 -1.07
N ALA A 32 -12.60 46.60 -2.34
CA ALA A 32 -13.27 47.15 -3.54
C ALA A 32 -12.59 48.46 -4.06
N SER A 33 -12.32 48.72 -5.35
CA SER A 33 -12.61 48.04 -6.63
C SER A 33 -11.79 48.70 -7.79
N VAL A 34 -11.93 48.21 -9.04
CA VAL A 34 -11.58 48.81 -10.39
C VAL A 34 -10.14 49.33 -10.66
N GLU A 35 -9.42 49.04 -11.76
CA GLU A 35 -9.66 48.96 -13.24
C GLU A 35 -9.27 50.24 -14.02
N SER A 36 -8.87 50.10 -15.31
CA SER A 36 -8.79 51.09 -16.41
C SER A 36 -7.36 51.54 -16.83
N THR A 37 -6.92 51.73 -18.10
CA THR A 37 -7.45 51.44 -19.48
C THR A 37 -6.41 51.84 -20.60
N ARG A 38 -6.60 51.34 -21.85
CA ARG A 38 -6.16 51.84 -23.22
C ARG A 38 -4.80 51.46 -23.87
N ASN A 39 -4.86 50.57 -24.88
CA ASN A 39 -4.77 50.78 -26.36
C ASN A 39 -3.97 51.99 -26.91
N PRO A 40 -3.25 51.89 -28.06
CA PRO A 40 -3.83 51.70 -29.43
C PRO A 40 -2.93 50.89 -30.43
N VAL A 41 -3.18 50.61 -31.74
CA VAL A 41 -4.33 50.53 -32.70
C VAL A 41 -3.85 49.81 -34.01
N SER A 42 -4.71 49.05 -34.74
CA SER A 42 -4.99 49.13 -36.21
C SER A 42 -5.60 47.84 -36.81
N ALA A 43 -6.24 47.95 -37.99
CA ALA A 43 -7.34 47.07 -38.43
C ALA A 43 -7.14 46.38 -39.80
N SER A 44 -7.95 45.34 -40.07
CA SER A 44 -8.61 45.18 -41.39
C SER A 44 -9.88 44.32 -41.29
N THR A 45 -10.78 44.50 -42.26
CA THR A 45 -12.20 44.11 -42.22
C THR A 45 -12.48 42.90 -43.11
N GLN A 46 -13.32 41.96 -42.64
CA GLN A 46 -14.31 41.26 -43.48
C GLN A 46 -15.37 40.54 -42.63
N ALA A 47 -16.62 40.51 -43.13
CA ALA A 47 -17.79 40.04 -42.39
C ALA A 47 -18.45 38.83 -43.06
N VAL A 48 -18.73 37.76 -42.30
CA VAL A 48 -19.57 36.63 -42.74
C VAL A 48 -20.44 36.11 -41.58
N THR A 49 -21.75 36.22 -41.80
CA THR A 49 -22.93 35.56 -41.17
C THR A 49 -22.82 34.76 -39.87
N ALA A 50 -23.80 35.01 -38.99
CA ALA A 50 -23.98 34.33 -37.70
C ALA A 50 -24.21 32.81 -37.81
N LYS A 51 -23.64 32.06 -36.86
CA LYS A 51 -24.04 30.68 -36.54
C LYS A 51 -24.19 30.51 -35.03
N THR A 52 -25.31 29.91 -34.64
CA THR A 52 -25.72 29.67 -33.24
C THR A 52 -24.72 28.78 -32.49
N ALA A 53 -24.26 29.24 -31.32
CA ALA A 53 -23.38 28.44 -30.46
C ALA A 53 -24.16 27.32 -29.75
N PRO A 54 -23.70 26.04 -29.82
CA PRO A 54 -24.26 24.97 -29.00
C PRO A 54 -23.82 25.13 -27.54
N ARG A 55 -24.77 25.09 -26.60
CA ARG A 55 -24.48 25.06 -25.16
C ARG A 55 -23.75 23.75 -24.82
N THR A 56 -22.50 23.84 -24.39
CA THR A 56 -21.72 22.71 -23.84
C THR A 56 -22.26 22.31 -22.46
N GLY A 57 -23.29 21.47 -22.45
CA GLY A 57 -23.78 20.85 -21.22
C GLY A 57 -22.71 19.93 -20.61
N ALA A 58 -22.24 20.27 -19.39
CA ALA A 58 -21.36 19.39 -18.63
C ALA A 58 -22.08 18.07 -18.32
N LYS A 59 -21.57 16.96 -18.87
CA LYS A 59 -22.13 15.62 -18.65
C LYS A 59 -21.92 15.21 -17.19
N PRO A 60 -22.95 14.73 -16.46
CA PRO A 60 -22.78 14.26 -15.09
C PRO A 60 -21.72 13.16 -15.03
N THR A 61 -20.72 13.35 -14.16
CA THR A 61 -19.69 12.34 -13.92
C THR A 61 -20.34 11.13 -13.25
N ALA A 62 -20.39 9.99 -13.96
CA ALA A 62 -20.95 8.76 -13.42
C ALA A 62 -20.19 8.35 -12.13
N PRO A 63 -20.88 7.83 -11.11
CA PRO A 63 -20.25 7.46 -9.85
C PRO A 63 -19.12 6.43 -10.07
N PRO A 64 -18.02 6.48 -9.30
CA PRO A 64 -16.89 5.59 -9.48
C PRO A 64 -17.31 4.13 -9.43
N ARG A 65 -17.08 3.38 -10.52
CA ARG A 65 -17.35 1.93 -10.53
C ARG A 65 -16.46 1.26 -9.47
N PRO A 66 -17.02 0.45 -8.55
CA PRO A 66 -16.23 -0.24 -7.54
C PRO A 66 -15.20 -1.13 -8.22
N LYS A 67 -13.95 -1.06 -7.74
CA LYS A 67 -12.86 -1.90 -8.26
C LYS A 67 -13.13 -3.36 -7.88
N LEU A 68 -13.26 -4.22 -8.87
CA LEU A 68 -13.48 -5.66 -8.63
C LEU A 68 -12.32 -6.28 -7.85
N PRO A 69 -12.59 -7.26 -6.97
CA PRO A 69 -11.56 -8.01 -6.26
C PRO A 69 -10.66 -8.80 -7.24
N PRO A 70 -9.44 -9.18 -6.82
CA PRO A 70 -8.60 -10.06 -7.62
C PRO A 70 -9.22 -11.45 -7.77
N PRO A 71 -8.96 -12.15 -8.89
CA PRO A 71 -9.42 -13.53 -9.06
C PRO A 71 -8.67 -14.51 -8.13
N ILE A 72 -9.33 -15.60 -7.81
CA ILE A 72 -8.78 -16.73 -7.05
C ILE A 72 -8.47 -17.88 -8.02
N PHE A 73 -7.30 -18.49 -7.89
CA PHE A 73 -6.80 -19.55 -8.78
C PHE A 73 -6.66 -20.86 -8.02
N LEU A 74 -7.61 -21.76 -8.21
CA LEU A 74 -7.53 -23.15 -7.76
C LEU A 74 -6.48 -23.91 -8.57
N ARG A 75 -5.73 -24.78 -7.90
CA ARG A 75 -4.69 -25.61 -8.53
C ARG A 75 -5.31 -26.78 -9.30
N LYS A 76 -4.57 -27.31 -10.29
CA LYS A 76 -4.89 -28.57 -10.96
C LYS A 76 -5.16 -29.67 -9.92
N GLY A 77 -6.26 -30.40 -10.08
CA GLY A 77 -6.69 -31.44 -9.14
C GLY A 77 -7.61 -30.97 -7.99
N ALA A 78 -7.94 -29.68 -7.89
CA ALA A 78 -8.96 -29.22 -6.96
C ALA A 78 -10.35 -29.80 -7.33
N ASN A 79 -11.08 -30.35 -6.35
CA ASN A 79 -12.44 -30.87 -6.56
C ASN A 79 -13.46 -29.73 -6.73
N PHE A 80 -13.51 -29.17 -7.93
CA PHE A 80 -14.36 -28.02 -8.22
C PHE A 80 -15.86 -28.31 -8.13
N LEU A 81 -16.30 -29.55 -8.41
CA LEU A 81 -17.70 -29.95 -8.24
C LEU A 81 -18.11 -29.75 -6.77
N GLN A 82 -17.36 -30.33 -5.84
CA GLN A 82 -17.61 -30.15 -4.40
C GLN A 82 -17.54 -28.67 -3.98
N ILE A 83 -16.49 -27.95 -4.39
CA ILE A 83 -16.32 -26.52 -4.08
C ILE A 83 -17.51 -25.70 -4.58
N SER A 84 -18.01 -25.94 -5.80
CA SER A 84 -19.15 -25.21 -6.37
C SER A 84 -20.48 -25.52 -5.67
N ALA A 85 -20.69 -26.78 -5.26
CA ALA A 85 -21.86 -27.20 -4.48
C ALA A 85 -21.84 -26.56 -3.08
N ASP A 86 -20.68 -26.55 -2.41
CA ASP A 86 -20.51 -25.91 -1.12
C ASP A 86 -20.64 -24.39 -1.20
N CYS A 87 -20.12 -23.74 -2.24
CA CYS A 87 -20.35 -22.31 -2.49
C CYS A 87 -21.85 -21.99 -2.62
N THR A 88 -22.60 -22.79 -3.38
CA THR A 88 -24.07 -22.65 -3.50
C THR A 88 -24.75 -22.81 -2.12
N ARG A 89 -24.39 -23.86 -1.37
CA ARG A 89 -24.92 -24.15 -0.03
C ARG A 89 -24.61 -23.05 1.00
N LEU A 90 -23.44 -22.43 0.90
CA LEU A 90 -22.96 -21.35 1.77
C LEU A 90 -23.32 -19.94 1.25
N ARG A 91 -24.07 -19.83 0.15
CA ARG A 91 -24.46 -18.56 -0.51
C ARG A 91 -23.28 -17.70 -1.00
N ILE A 92 -22.14 -18.34 -1.33
CA ILE A 92 -20.94 -17.69 -1.88
C ILE A 92 -21.09 -17.58 -3.41
N ASN A 93 -21.76 -16.51 -3.85
CA ASN A 93 -22.16 -16.30 -5.25
C ASN A 93 -21.04 -15.69 -6.10
N TYR A 94 -20.04 -16.49 -6.48
CA TYR A 94 -19.00 -16.06 -7.43
C TYR A 94 -19.59 -15.81 -8.84
N SER A 95 -19.01 -14.87 -9.59
CA SER A 95 -19.59 -14.39 -10.86
C SER A 95 -19.20 -15.23 -12.08
N LYS A 96 -18.00 -15.84 -12.07
CA LYS A 96 -17.54 -16.72 -13.16
C LYS A 96 -16.43 -17.66 -12.68
N ALA A 97 -16.45 -18.92 -13.13
CA ALA A 97 -15.31 -19.83 -13.04
C ALA A 97 -14.86 -20.24 -14.45
N VAL A 98 -13.56 -20.28 -14.71
CA VAL A 98 -12.98 -20.58 -16.03
C VAL A 98 -11.73 -21.45 -15.88
N ARG A 99 -11.55 -22.46 -16.75
CA ARG A 99 -10.29 -23.24 -16.82
C ARG A 99 -9.13 -22.34 -17.24
N THR A 100 -7.98 -22.49 -16.60
CA THR A 100 -6.73 -21.81 -16.98
C THR A 100 -5.85 -22.71 -17.86
N ALA A 101 -4.80 -22.14 -18.45
CA ALA A 101 -3.88 -22.86 -19.33
C ALA A 101 -3.05 -23.94 -18.60
N ASP A 102 -2.89 -23.83 -17.28
CA ASP A 102 -2.22 -24.80 -16.40
C ASP A 102 -3.17 -25.86 -15.79
N ASP A 103 -4.35 -26.05 -16.41
CA ASP A 103 -5.47 -26.89 -15.93
C ASP A 103 -5.95 -26.56 -14.50
N GLY A 104 -5.67 -25.35 -14.04
CA GLY A 104 -6.30 -24.76 -12.86
C GLY A 104 -7.69 -24.20 -13.18
N ILE A 105 -8.32 -23.60 -12.16
CA ILE A 105 -9.61 -22.92 -12.29
C ILE A 105 -9.52 -21.53 -11.68
N LYS A 106 -9.81 -20.53 -12.50
CA LYS A 106 -9.85 -19.12 -12.12
C LYS A 106 -11.28 -18.72 -11.79
N ILE A 107 -11.52 -18.36 -10.54
CA ILE A 107 -12.79 -17.87 -10.04
C ILE A 107 -12.74 -16.33 -9.93
N HIS A 108 -13.75 -15.69 -10.48
CA HIS A 108 -14.02 -14.26 -10.37
C HIS A 108 -15.12 -14.02 -9.33
N CYS A 109 -14.91 -13.08 -8.41
CA CYS A 109 -15.92 -12.63 -7.45
C CYS A 109 -16.50 -11.28 -7.90
N PRO A 110 -17.79 -11.01 -7.71
CA PRO A 110 -18.38 -9.71 -8.05
C PRO A 110 -17.96 -8.61 -7.08
N ASP A 111 -17.72 -8.95 -5.82
CA ASP A 111 -17.43 -8.01 -4.74
C ASP A 111 -16.42 -8.57 -3.72
N VAL A 112 -15.97 -7.72 -2.81
CA VAL A 112 -14.93 -8.02 -1.81
C VAL A 112 -15.43 -8.94 -0.68
N GLU A 113 -16.71 -8.92 -0.33
CA GLU A 113 -17.30 -9.80 0.70
C GLU A 113 -17.40 -11.24 0.21
N THR A 114 -17.88 -11.46 -1.02
CA THR A 114 -17.85 -12.74 -1.72
C THR A 114 -16.42 -13.27 -1.83
N PHE A 115 -15.45 -12.40 -2.18
CA PHE A 115 -14.03 -12.75 -2.23
C PHE A 115 -13.49 -13.20 -0.86
N ARG A 116 -13.75 -12.43 0.20
CA ARG A 116 -13.31 -12.76 1.58
C ARG A 116 -13.94 -14.07 2.07
N SER A 117 -15.22 -14.28 1.77
CA SER A 117 -15.97 -15.50 2.13
C SER A 117 -15.44 -16.74 1.40
N LEU A 118 -15.21 -16.64 0.08
CA LEU A 118 -14.61 -17.72 -0.71
C LEU A 118 -13.18 -18.01 -0.26
N ASN A 119 -12.37 -16.98 -0.03
CA ASN A 119 -11.00 -17.13 0.45
C ASN A 119 -10.95 -17.84 1.81
N LYS A 120 -11.83 -17.45 2.75
CA LYS A 120 -11.98 -18.14 4.05
C LYS A 120 -12.34 -19.61 3.87
N TYR A 121 -13.39 -19.92 3.11
CA TYR A 121 -13.81 -21.30 2.82
C TYR A 121 -12.64 -22.14 2.27
N LEU A 122 -11.91 -21.64 1.28
CA LEU A 122 -10.79 -22.39 0.68
C LEU A 122 -9.62 -22.63 1.65
N VAL A 123 -9.37 -21.70 2.60
CA VAL A 123 -8.36 -21.85 3.66
C VAL A 123 -8.79 -22.85 4.73
N ASP A 124 -10.06 -22.81 5.14
CA ASP A 124 -10.63 -23.68 6.15
C ASP A 124 -10.62 -25.14 5.66
N PHE A 125 -11.09 -25.37 4.42
CA PHE A 125 -11.12 -26.69 3.76
C PHE A 125 -9.77 -27.13 3.13
N LYS A 126 -8.66 -26.43 3.43
CA LYS A 126 -7.30 -26.75 2.97
C LYS A 126 -7.16 -26.94 1.46
N VAL A 127 -7.97 -26.24 0.67
CA VAL A 127 -7.87 -26.27 -0.79
C VAL A 127 -6.58 -25.58 -1.21
N GLN A 128 -5.85 -26.18 -2.16
CA GLN A 128 -4.68 -25.53 -2.72
C GLN A 128 -5.11 -24.47 -3.74
N PHE A 129 -4.82 -23.21 -3.44
CA PHE A 129 -5.08 -22.08 -4.33
C PHE A 129 -4.03 -20.97 -4.18
N HIS A 130 -4.11 -19.94 -5.03
CA HIS A 130 -3.45 -18.67 -4.82
C HIS A 130 -4.32 -17.51 -5.29
N THR A 131 -4.07 -16.31 -4.77
CA THR A 131 -4.72 -15.07 -5.20
C THR A 131 -3.76 -13.89 -5.05
N TYR A 132 -4.26 -12.66 -5.23
CA TYR A 132 -3.52 -11.42 -5.12
C TYR A 132 -4.06 -10.56 -3.98
N ALA A 133 -3.29 -9.59 -3.50
CA ALA A 133 -3.75 -8.67 -2.47
C ALA A 133 -4.89 -7.80 -3.01
N LEU A 134 -5.91 -7.58 -2.18
CA LEU A 134 -6.97 -6.60 -2.44
C LEU A 134 -6.35 -5.21 -2.64
N GLU A 135 -7.03 -4.32 -3.36
CA GLU A 135 -6.50 -2.97 -3.60
C GLU A 135 -6.30 -2.19 -2.29
N GLU A 136 -7.18 -2.40 -1.30
CA GLU A 136 -7.11 -1.89 0.09
C GLU A 136 -5.85 -2.37 0.83
N GLU A 137 -5.44 -3.63 0.63
CA GLU A 137 -4.29 -4.26 1.30
C GLU A 137 -2.94 -3.87 0.66
N ARG A 138 -2.96 -3.34 -0.56
CA ARG A 138 -1.76 -2.94 -1.28
C ARG A 138 -1.20 -1.68 -0.65
N LYS A 139 0.04 -1.78 -0.17
CA LYS A 139 0.77 -0.63 0.38
C LYS A 139 1.46 0.15 -0.74
N LEU A 140 1.35 1.47 -0.68
CA LEU A 140 2.21 2.38 -1.41
C LEU A 140 3.60 2.38 -0.75
N LYS A 141 4.65 2.59 -1.54
CA LYS A 141 6.04 2.62 -1.08
C LYS A 141 6.76 3.77 -1.76
N ALA A 142 7.40 4.61 -0.97
CA ALA A 142 8.16 5.77 -1.44
C ALA A 142 9.60 5.70 -0.90
N VAL A 143 10.59 5.88 -1.77
CA VAL A 143 12.00 5.97 -1.39
C VAL A 143 12.37 7.45 -1.31
N ILE A 144 12.65 7.91 -0.10
CA ILE A 144 13.07 9.27 0.21
C ILE A 144 14.60 9.30 0.19
N ARG A 145 15.18 10.18 -0.63
CA ARG A 145 16.62 10.34 -0.82
C ARG A 145 17.14 11.59 -0.12
N GLY A 146 18.37 11.50 0.39
CA GLY A 146 19.10 12.64 0.97
C GLY A 146 18.99 12.76 2.49
N ILE A 147 18.36 11.80 3.17
CA ILE A 147 18.21 11.80 4.64
C ILE A 147 19.49 11.27 5.30
N PRO A 148 20.21 12.04 6.13
CA PRO A 148 21.40 11.60 6.87
C PRO A 148 21.15 10.35 7.72
N THR A 149 22.20 9.58 8.01
CA THR A 149 22.10 8.25 8.64
C THR A 149 21.90 8.27 10.15
N ASP A 150 22.28 9.37 10.78
CA ASP A 150 22.09 9.76 12.18
C ASP A 150 20.64 10.12 12.51
N PHE A 151 19.81 10.47 11.51
CA PHE A 151 18.40 10.78 11.74
C PHE A 151 17.62 9.49 12.11
N PRO A 152 17.00 9.42 13.30
CA PRO A 152 16.24 8.25 13.73
C PRO A 152 14.96 8.10 12.90
N VAL A 153 14.55 6.85 12.66
CA VAL A 153 13.39 6.54 11.81
C VAL A 153 12.06 7.00 12.42
N ASP A 154 12.00 7.12 13.75
CA ASP A 154 10.79 7.51 14.48
C ASP A 154 10.50 9.01 14.33
N GLU A 155 11.52 9.88 14.39
CA GLU A 155 11.37 11.32 14.09
C GLU A 155 10.99 11.56 12.63
N ILE A 156 11.58 10.80 11.70
CA ILE A 156 11.20 10.84 10.28
C ILE A 156 9.74 10.40 10.10
N GLN A 157 9.28 9.38 10.84
CA GLN A 157 7.89 8.95 10.80
C GLN A 157 6.94 9.99 11.41
N ALA A 158 7.31 10.59 12.53
CA ALA A 158 6.54 11.62 13.21
C ALA A 158 6.38 12.87 12.33
N ASP A 159 7.45 13.34 11.70
CA ASP A 159 7.45 14.48 10.79
C ASP A 159 6.59 14.21 9.53
N LEU A 160 6.75 13.05 8.88
CA LEU A 160 5.91 12.70 7.72
C LEU A 160 4.41 12.63 8.08
N CYS A 161 4.08 12.11 9.27
CA CYS A 161 2.71 12.10 9.78
C CYS A 161 2.22 13.53 10.13
N GLY A 162 3.08 14.37 10.71
CA GLY A 162 2.78 15.78 11.02
C GLY A 162 2.54 16.63 9.77
N GLN A 163 3.21 16.32 8.66
CA GLN A 163 2.95 16.89 7.33
C GLN A 163 1.66 16.35 6.67
N GLY A 164 0.93 15.43 7.32
CA GLY A 164 -0.34 14.90 6.83
C GLY A 164 -0.23 13.67 5.91
N PHE A 165 0.95 13.07 5.76
CA PHE A 165 1.09 11.82 5.00
C PHE A 165 0.77 10.61 5.91
N PRO A 166 -0.17 9.72 5.53
CA PRO A 166 -0.60 8.60 6.39
C PRO A 166 0.44 7.46 6.39
N VAL A 167 1.59 7.65 7.02
CA VAL A 167 2.67 6.64 7.04
C VAL A 167 2.33 5.48 7.99
N HIS A 168 2.48 4.24 7.51
CA HIS A 168 2.34 3.03 8.31
C HIS A 168 3.65 2.58 8.95
N SER A 169 4.78 2.77 8.26
CA SER A 169 6.11 2.47 8.78
C SER A 169 7.22 3.08 7.93
N VAL A 170 8.29 3.50 8.60
CA VAL A 170 9.52 4.02 7.99
C VAL A 170 10.67 3.04 8.21
N HIS A 171 11.46 2.76 7.18
CA HIS A 171 12.62 1.87 7.27
C HIS A 171 13.85 2.52 6.63
N ARG A 172 14.96 2.57 7.36
CA ARG A 172 16.28 2.92 6.79
C ARG A 172 16.70 1.82 5.81
N LEU A 173 17.11 2.16 4.58
CA LEU A 173 17.74 1.17 3.70
C LEU A 173 19.20 0.98 4.11
N CYS A 174 19.67 -0.26 4.05
CA CYS A 174 21.08 -0.60 4.26
C CYS A 174 21.70 -1.22 3.00
N ARG A 175 23.03 -1.17 2.91
CA ARG A 175 23.83 -1.94 1.96
C ARG A 175 23.85 -3.43 2.35
N ARG A 176 24.46 -4.26 1.49
CA ARG A 176 24.63 -5.71 1.74
C ARG A 176 25.49 -6.03 2.97
N ASP A 177 26.41 -5.13 3.32
CA ASP A 177 27.26 -5.19 4.52
C ASP A 177 26.54 -4.72 5.81
N GLY A 178 25.29 -4.25 5.71
CA GLY A 178 24.51 -3.73 6.84
C GLY A 178 24.63 -2.22 7.08
N SER A 179 25.59 -1.53 6.45
CA SER A 179 25.77 -0.08 6.62
C SER A 179 24.56 0.72 6.13
N PRO A 180 24.13 1.76 6.87
CA PRO A 180 22.95 2.54 6.52
C PRO A 180 23.20 3.44 5.30
N LEU A 181 22.16 3.67 4.50
CA LEU A 181 22.18 4.56 3.34
C LEU A 181 21.45 5.86 3.64
N TRP A 182 21.73 6.88 2.84
CA TRP A 182 21.00 8.16 2.83
C TRP A 182 19.65 8.02 2.10
N LEU A 183 18.99 6.88 2.33
CA LEU A 183 17.78 6.40 1.68
C LEU A 183 16.85 5.83 2.75
N VAL A 184 15.59 6.25 2.69
CA VAL A 184 14.55 5.83 3.63
C VAL A 184 13.33 5.33 2.84
N LEU A 185 12.78 4.19 3.23
CA LEU A 185 11.57 3.60 2.66
C LEU A 185 10.37 3.94 3.55
N ALA A 186 9.54 4.89 3.13
CA ALA A 186 8.23 5.10 3.70
C ALA A 186 7.23 4.11 3.09
N VAL A 187 6.42 3.48 3.95
CA VAL A 187 5.33 2.58 3.56
C VAL A 187 4.01 3.23 3.98
N LEU A 188 3.11 3.42 3.03
CA LEU A 188 1.83 4.12 3.20
C LEU A 188 0.67 3.22 2.73
N PRO A 189 -0.59 3.45 3.13
CA PRO A 189 -1.74 2.86 2.47
C PRO A 189 -1.85 3.41 1.04
N ARG A 190 -2.57 2.72 0.16
CA ARG A 190 -2.77 3.14 -1.24
C ARG A 190 -4.00 4.03 -1.39
N THR A 191 -3.95 5.20 -0.78
CA THR A 191 -4.96 6.26 -0.93
C THR A 191 -4.48 7.35 -1.90
N GLU A 192 -5.31 8.33 -2.24
CA GLU A 192 -4.89 9.45 -3.12
C GLU A 192 -4.00 10.43 -2.34
N GLU A 193 -4.31 10.68 -1.07
CA GLU A 193 -3.53 11.54 -0.15
C GLU A 193 -2.10 10.99 0.00
N ALA A 194 -1.96 9.67 0.15
CA ALA A 194 -0.67 9.00 0.22
C ALA A 194 0.17 9.14 -1.07
N LYS A 195 -0.45 9.26 -2.25
CA LYS A 195 0.29 9.47 -3.51
C LYS A 195 0.89 10.87 -3.61
N ASN A 196 0.34 11.86 -2.91
CA ASN A 196 0.85 13.22 -2.95
C ASN A 196 2.29 13.32 -2.40
N ILE A 197 2.76 12.34 -1.63
CA ILE A 197 4.16 12.28 -1.14
C ILE A 197 5.21 12.36 -2.26
N PHE A 198 4.91 11.87 -3.46
CA PHE A 198 5.85 11.93 -4.59
C PHE A 198 6.04 13.33 -5.18
N ASN A 199 5.07 14.22 -4.98
CA ASN A 199 5.03 15.55 -5.60
C ASN A 199 5.18 16.67 -4.55
N ASN A 200 4.70 16.46 -3.33
CA ASN A 200 4.53 17.49 -2.32
C ASN A 200 5.58 17.41 -1.19
N LEU A 201 6.25 16.27 -0.99
CA LEU A 201 7.29 16.16 0.03
C LEU A 201 8.61 16.77 -0.46
N ASN A 202 8.95 17.94 0.07
CA ASN A 202 10.15 18.71 -0.26
C ASN A 202 11.14 18.85 0.92
N MET A 203 10.68 18.57 2.14
CA MET A 203 11.41 18.73 3.39
C MET A 203 11.08 17.58 4.36
N VAL A 204 12.06 17.11 5.15
CA VAL A 204 11.88 16.12 6.21
C VAL A 204 12.74 16.52 7.41
N CYS A 205 12.15 16.60 8.60
CA CYS A 205 12.82 17.01 9.84
C CYS A 205 13.65 18.31 9.67
N GLY A 206 13.10 19.30 8.95
CA GLY A 206 13.77 20.58 8.64
C GLY A 206 14.82 20.53 7.52
N LEU A 207 15.19 19.35 7.01
CA LEU A 207 16.15 19.20 5.92
C LEU A 207 15.46 19.34 4.55
N SER A 208 15.95 20.25 3.71
CA SER A 208 15.46 20.49 2.34
C SER A 208 16.32 19.78 1.28
N GLY A 209 15.93 19.90 -0.01
CA GLY A 209 16.68 19.29 -1.12
C GLY A 209 16.41 17.79 -1.33
N ILE A 210 15.36 17.27 -0.70
CA ILE A 210 14.97 15.87 -0.73
C ILE A 210 14.36 15.49 -2.08
N ARG A 211 14.50 14.21 -2.45
CA ARG A 211 13.85 13.62 -3.63
C ARG A 211 13.09 12.36 -3.25
N VAL A 212 11.88 12.21 -3.78
CA VAL A 212 11.05 11.02 -3.56
C VAL A 212 10.92 10.24 -4.85
N GLU A 213 11.21 8.94 -4.80
CA GLU A 213 11.20 8.05 -5.96
C GLU A 213 10.42 6.77 -5.67
N ALA A 214 9.82 6.17 -6.71
CA ALA A 214 9.24 4.84 -6.59
C ALA A 214 10.35 3.78 -6.40
N PRO A 215 10.15 2.75 -5.55
CA PRO A 215 11.12 1.66 -5.41
C PRO A 215 11.46 1.01 -6.75
N HIS A 216 12.74 0.75 -6.97
CA HIS A 216 13.23 0.15 -8.21
C HIS A 216 12.53 -1.19 -8.48
N LYS A 217 11.91 -1.31 -9.66
CA LYS A 217 11.22 -2.52 -10.11
C LYS A 217 12.27 -3.57 -10.48
N LYS A 218 12.32 -4.67 -9.73
CA LYS A 218 13.07 -5.87 -10.17
C LYS A 218 12.44 -6.39 -11.47
N GLY A 219 13.28 -6.79 -12.43
CA GLY A 219 12.83 -7.37 -13.69
C GLY A 219 12.18 -8.74 -13.50
N GLY A 220 11.17 -9.03 -14.33
CA GLY A 220 10.48 -10.32 -14.37
C GLY A 220 9.43 -10.55 -13.28
N PRO A 221 8.61 -11.61 -13.40
CA PRO A 221 7.66 -12.01 -12.38
C PRO A 221 8.39 -12.56 -11.15
N GLY A 222 7.99 -12.13 -9.95
CA GLY A 222 8.54 -12.66 -8.70
C GLY A 222 8.24 -14.15 -8.52
N GLN A 223 9.19 -14.89 -7.94
CA GLN A 223 9.00 -16.29 -7.54
C GLN A 223 8.29 -16.37 -6.18
N CYS A 224 7.26 -17.20 -6.09
CA CYS A 224 6.59 -17.54 -4.86
C CYS A 224 7.45 -18.52 -4.04
N HIS A 225 8.10 -18.05 -2.97
CA HIS A 225 8.95 -18.89 -2.13
C HIS A 225 8.20 -20.02 -1.38
N ARG A 226 6.86 -20.04 -1.42
CA ARG A 226 6.04 -21.15 -0.91
C ARG A 226 5.96 -22.28 -1.93
N CYS A 227 5.41 -22.06 -3.12
CA CYS A 227 5.15 -23.12 -4.11
C CYS A 227 6.18 -23.22 -5.25
N GLN A 228 7.20 -22.35 -5.26
CA GLN A 228 8.27 -22.18 -6.27
C GLN A 228 7.82 -21.73 -7.68
N LEU A 229 6.54 -21.50 -7.92
CA LEU A 229 6.04 -20.91 -9.17
C LEU A 229 6.16 -19.39 -9.20
N TYR A 230 6.00 -18.82 -10.39
CA TYR A 230 6.14 -17.39 -10.65
C TYR A 230 4.79 -16.66 -10.66
N GLY A 231 4.85 -15.33 -10.57
CA GLY A 231 3.73 -14.43 -10.86
C GLY A 231 2.82 -14.09 -9.68
N HIS A 232 3.04 -14.67 -8.49
CA HIS A 232 2.27 -14.34 -7.29
C HIS A 232 3.15 -14.34 -6.03
N ALA A 233 2.68 -13.70 -4.96
CA ALA A 233 3.40 -13.60 -3.70
C ALA A 233 3.09 -14.78 -2.76
N ALA A 234 4.06 -15.19 -1.95
CA ALA A 234 3.90 -16.28 -0.98
C ALA A 234 2.85 -16.01 0.11
N ALA A 235 2.60 -14.73 0.44
CA ALA A 235 1.61 -14.32 1.43
C ALA A 235 0.17 -14.74 1.06
N ASN A 236 -0.15 -14.76 -0.24
CA ASN A 236 -1.49 -15.05 -0.76
C ASN A 236 -1.49 -16.38 -1.54
N CYS A 237 -0.56 -17.28 -1.18
CA CYS A 237 -0.43 -18.62 -1.72
C CYS A 237 -0.78 -19.62 -0.62
N HIS A 238 -1.72 -20.52 -0.89
CA HIS A 238 -2.19 -21.55 0.04
C HIS A 238 -1.90 -22.98 -0.45
N ALA A 239 -1.13 -23.13 -1.54
CA ALA A 239 -0.59 -24.41 -1.99
C ALA A 239 0.45 -24.98 -1.01
N ASP A 240 0.79 -26.26 -1.16
CA ASP A 240 1.81 -26.90 -0.31
C ASP A 240 3.20 -26.27 -0.50
N PRO A 241 4.01 -26.17 0.57
CA PRO A 241 5.36 -25.66 0.48
C PRO A 241 6.23 -26.62 -0.34
N ARG A 242 7.02 -26.06 -1.26
CA ARG A 242 8.06 -26.76 -2.03
C ARG A 242 9.40 -26.11 -1.77
N CYS A 243 10.41 -26.92 -1.55
CA CYS A 243 11.75 -26.42 -1.25
C CYS A 243 12.47 -25.90 -2.50
N VAL A 244 13.08 -24.71 -2.43
CA VAL A 244 13.85 -24.13 -3.56
C VAL A 244 15.11 -24.96 -3.90
N LYS A 245 15.65 -25.74 -2.97
CA LYS A 245 16.88 -26.54 -3.14
C LYS A 245 16.66 -27.92 -3.78
N CYS A 246 15.42 -28.43 -3.79
CA CYS A 246 15.13 -29.80 -4.22
C CYS A 246 13.73 -30.05 -4.80
N LEU A 247 12.83 -29.05 -4.78
CA LEU A 247 11.45 -29.09 -5.30
C LEU A 247 10.49 -30.07 -4.61
N VAL A 248 10.97 -30.82 -3.60
CA VAL A 248 10.22 -31.74 -2.73
C VAL A 248 9.26 -30.95 -1.82
N PRO A 249 8.10 -31.53 -1.42
CA PRO A 249 7.17 -30.90 -0.48
C PRO A 249 7.72 -30.77 0.96
N HIS A 250 8.41 -29.67 1.26
CA HIS A 250 8.77 -29.19 2.60
C HIS A 250 9.22 -27.73 2.52
N TRP A 251 9.31 -27.01 3.65
CA TRP A 251 9.85 -25.65 3.63
C TRP A 251 11.36 -25.66 3.45
N THR A 252 11.91 -24.70 2.69
CA THR A 252 13.36 -24.57 2.43
C THR A 252 14.25 -24.59 3.69
N ARG A 253 13.70 -24.16 4.85
CA ARG A 253 14.38 -24.18 6.16
C ARG A 253 14.52 -25.58 6.77
N GLU A 254 13.59 -26.49 6.46
CA GLU A 254 13.60 -27.91 6.89
C GLU A 254 14.41 -28.79 5.92
N CYS A 255 14.95 -28.21 4.84
CA CYS A 255 15.64 -29.00 3.82
C CYS A 255 17.03 -29.45 4.29
N PRO A 256 17.34 -30.77 4.30
CA PRO A 256 18.63 -31.30 4.76
C PRO A 256 19.81 -30.93 3.85
N ARG A 257 19.56 -30.43 2.63
CA ARG A 257 20.62 -29.91 1.77
C ARG A 257 21.16 -28.60 2.36
N THR A 258 22.41 -28.58 2.79
CA THR A 258 23.14 -27.35 3.12
C THR A 258 23.33 -26.49 1.85
N ARG A 259 23.80 -25.24 1.98
CA ARG A 259 24.10 -24.37 0.82
C ARG A 259 25.32 -24.83 0.01
N LEU A 260 26.03 -25.86 0.48
CA LEU A 260 27.21 -26.42 -0.15
C LEU A 260 26.85 -27.77 -0.79
N ILE A 261 26.67 -27.75 -2.11
CA ILE A 261 27.00 -28.77 -3.11
C ILE A 261 26.42 -28.25 -4.44
N PRO A 262 27.25 -27.84 -5.41
CA PRO A 262 26.81 -27.61 -6.77
C PRO A 262 26.24 -28.91 -7.35
N ILE A 263 25.09 -28.84 -8.05
CA ILE A 263 24.54 -29.98 -8.77
C ILE A 263 25.40 -30.17 -10.03
N GLY A 264 26.49 -30.93 -9.92
CA GLY A 264 27.39 -31.14 -11.06
C GLY A 264 28.76 -31.71 -10.69
N LEU A 265 28.80 -32.98 -10.29
CA LEU A 265 29.91 -33.89 -10.58
C LEU A 265 29.45 -35.32 -10.26
N LYS A 266 28.93 -36.01 -11.29
CA LYS A 266 28.95 -37.47 -11.29
C LYS A 266 30.40 -37.87 -11.49
N VAL A 267 31.09 -38.25 -10.43
CA VAL A 267 32.32 -39.03 -10.56
C VAL A 267 31.86 -40.44 -10.94
N GLY A 268 32.25 -40.90 -12.12
CA GLY A 268 32.00 -42.28 -12.55
C GLY A 268 32.88 -43.27 -11.79
N PRO A 269 32.55 -44.57 -11.86
CA PRO A 269 33.53 -45.63 -11.54
C PRO A 269 34.70 -45.63 -12.55
#